data_AF-A0A5J4PAJ0-F1
#
_entry.id   AF-A0A5J4PAJ0-F1
#
_cell.length_a   1.000
_cell.length_b   1.000
_cell.length_c   1.000
_cell.angle_alpha   90.00
_cell.angle_beta   90.00
_cell.angle_gamma   90.00
#
_symmetry.space_group_name_H-M   'P 1'
#
loop_
_entity.id
_entity.type
_entity.pdbx_description
1 polymer ?
#
loop_
_entity_poly.entity_id
_entity_poly.type
_entity_poly.pdbx_seq_one_letter_code
_entity_poly.pdbx_strand_id
1 'polypeptide(L)'
;MSTDNKLHFDTRKIHAGYRPQDHNNSIQVPIYQTAAFDLISTERANRLTKYEEVGFTYSRMANPTLTVLEERVAALEGASAAIALASGMSAISYAL
;
A
#
# COMPACT_ATOMS: atom_id res chain seq x y z
N MET A 1 6.79 0.01 15.69
CA MET A 1 7.94 -0.26 14.81
C MET A 1 7.87 -1.73 14.41
N SER A 2 7.45 -2.02 13.16
CA SER A 2 7.26 -3.41 12.69
C SER A 2 8.58 -4.19 12.76
N THR A 3 8.52 -5.44 13.19
CA THR A 3 9.66 -6.37 13.33
C THR A 3 10.27 -6.80 12.00
N ASP A 4 9.71 -6.40 10.86
CA ASP A 4 10.15 -6.80 9.52
C ASP A 4 11.60 -6.44 9.22
N ASN A 5 12.13 -5.37 9.82
CA ASN A 5 13.51 -4.95 9.56
C ASN A 5 14.57 -5.83 10.24
N LYS A 6 14.16 -6.84 11.02
CA LYS A 6 15.07 -7.84 11.64
C LYS A 6 15.08 -9.19 10.91
N LEU A 7 14.20 -9.39 9.93
CA LEU A 7 14.11 -10.65 9.17
C LEU A 7 15.09 -10.64 7.98
N HIS A 8 15.54 -11.83 7.57
CA HIS A 8 16.41 -11.99 6.40
C HIS A 8 15.71 -11.54 5.11
N PHE A 9 16.49 -11.10 4.12
CA PHE A 9 15.99 -10.61 2.82
C PHE A 9 14.99 -11.59 2.18
N ASP A 10 15.30 -12.89 2.20
CA ASP A 10 14.45 -13.94 1.62
C ASP A 10 13.10 -14.10 2.30
N THR A 11 13.00 -13.78 3.59
CA THR A 11 11.72 -13.78 4.29
C THR A 11 10.93 -12.52 3.94
N ARG A 12 11.60 -11.36 3.94
CA ARG A 12 10.95 -10.07 3.64
C ARG A 12 10.40 -10.01 2.22
N LYS A 13 11.11 -10.54 1.22
CA LYS A 13 10.64 -10.53 -0.18
C LYS A 13 9.32 -11.29 -0.37
N ILE A 14 8.99 -12.20 0.54
CA ILE A 14 7.73 -12.96 0.52
C ILE A 14 6.68 -12.29 1.40
N HIS A 15 7.04 -11.86 2.62
CA HIS A 15 6.06 -11.53 3.65
C HIS A 15 5.89 -10.03 3.95
N ALA A 16 6.90 -9.20 3.68
CA ALA A 16 6.85 -7.79 4.07
C ALA A 16 5.66 -7.08 3.40
N GLY A 17 5.04 -6.16 4.15
CA GLY A 17 3.91 -5.35 3.69
C GLY A 17 2.57 -6.09 3.55
N TYR A 18 2.46 -7.35 4.03
CA TYR A 18 1.20 -8.10 3.94
C TYR A 18 0.82 -8.82 5.23
N ARG A 19 -0.43 -8.63 5.66
CA ARG A 19 -1.00 -9.26 6.86
C ARG A 19 -2.31 -9.96 6.49
N PRO A 20 -2.35 -11.30 6.45
CA PRO A 20 -3.57 -12.06 6.12
C PRO A 20 -4.80 -11.69 6.96
N GLN A 21 -4.60 -11.32 8.23
CA GLN A 21 -5.70 -11.04 9.17
C GLN A 21 -6.55 -9.84 8.74
N ASP A 22 -5.95 -8.90 8.00
CA ASP A 22 -6.63 -7.71 7.47
C ASP A 22 -7.43 -8.02 6.19
N HIS A 23 -7.29 -9.25 5.66
CA HIS A 23 -7.85 -9.69 4.37
C HIS A 23 -8.52 -11.06 4.47
N ASN A 24 -9.41 -11.25 5.46
CA ASN A 24 -10.17 -12.49 5.67
C ASN A 24 -9.29 -13.74 5.79
N ASN A 25 -8.05 -13.59 6.30
CA ASN A 25 -7.05 -14.65 6.40
C ASN A 25 -6.65 -15.29 5.06
N SER A 26 -6.81 -14.57 3.95
CA SER A 26 -6.25 -14.99 2.67
C SER A 26 -4.72 -15.05 2.77
N ILE A 27 -4.11 -16.11 2.26
CA ILE A 27 -2.64 -16.21 2.18
C ILE A 27 -2.11 -15.37 1.02
N GLN A 28 -2.89 -15.21 -0.04
CA GLN A 28 -2.55 -14.38 -1.18
C GLN A 28 -3.13 -12.98 -1.01
N VAL A 29 -2.37 -11.98 -1.43
CA VAL A 29 -2.83 -10.59 -1.52
C VAL A 29 -4.05 -10.55 -2.46
N PRO A 30 -5.24 -10.13 -1.99
CA PRO A 30 -6.39 -9.98 -2.88
C PRO A 30 -6.12 -8.89 -3.93
N ILE A 31 -6.67 -9.10 -5.13
CA ILE A 31 -6.55 -8.13 -6.22
C ILE A 31 -7.71 -7.12 -6.11
N TYR A 32 -7.41 -5.92 -5.66
CA TYR A 32 -8.37 -4.81 -5.56
C TYR A 32 -8.48 -4.08 -6.91
N GLN A 33 -9.01 -4.78 -7.92
CA GLN A 33 -9.20 -4.28 -9.29
C GLN A 33 -10.41 -3.31 -9.37
N THR A 34 -10.31 -2.18 -8.69
CA THR A 34 -11.33 -1.11 -8.69
C THR A 34 -10.69 0.25 -8.95
N ALA A 35 -11.45 1.19 -9.49
CA ALA A 35 -11.02 2.58 -9.63
C ALA A 35 -11.30 3.40 -8.37
N ALA A 36 -12.44 3.18 -7.72
CA ALA A 36 -12.93 3.96 -6.58
C ALA A 36 -13.35 3.06 -5.41
N PHE A 37 -13.36 3.64 -4.21
CA PHE A 37 -13.75 2.97 -2.97
C PHE A 37 -14.97 3.68 -2.36
N ASP A 38 -15.84 2.91 -1.72
CA ASP A 38 -16.97 3.48 -0.98
C ASP A 38 -16.48 4.29 0.23
N LEU A 39 -17.01 5.51 0.35
CA LEU A 39 -16.71 6.41 1.45
C LEU A 39 -17.56 6.11 2.69
N ILE A 40 -18.59 5.28 2.57
CA ILE A 40 -19.53 4.85 3.63
C ILE A 40 -20.48 5.97 4.08
N SER A 41 -19.96 7.17 4.35
CA SER A 41 -20.77 8.34 4.73
C SER A 41 -20.10 9.67 4.36
N THR A 42 -20.87 10.75 4.33
CA THR A 42 -20.33 12.10 4.06
C THR A 42 -19.38 12.58 5.15
N GLU A 43 -19.60 12.17 6.39
CA GLU A 43 -18.75 12.47 7.54
C GLU A 43 -17.41 11.77 7.41
N ARG A 44 -17.39 10.49 7.00
CA ARG A 44 -16.14 9.76 6.74
C ARG A 44 -15.40 10.33 5.54
N ALA A 45 -16.12 10.67 4.46
CA ALA A 45 -15.54 11.35 3.30
C ALA A 45 -14.77 12.61 3.70
N ASN A 46 -15.34 13.45 4.58
CA ASN A 46 -14.71 14.66 5.09
C ASN A 46 -13.45 14.38 5.92
N ARG A 47 -13.44 13.32 6.74
CA ARG A 47 -12.24 12.92 7.51
C ARG A 47 -11.12 12.42 6.59
N LEU A 48 -11.46 11.63 5.57
CA LEU A 48 -10.50 11.11 4.59
C LEU A 48 -9.83 12.24 3.78
N THR A 49 -10.59 13.25 3.33
CA THR A 49 -10.03 14.39 2.58
C THR A 49 -9.20 15.34 3.44
N LYS A 50 -9.42 15.37 4.75
CA LYS A 50 -8.60 16.13 5.71
C LYS A 50 -7.42 15.36 6.27
N TYR A 51 -7.22 14.11 5.86
CA TYR A 51 -6.18 13.20 6.39
C TYR A 51 -6.31 12.96 7.91
N GLU A 52 -7.51 13.09 8.46
CA GLU A 52 -7.83 12.75 9.85
C GLU A 52 -8.04 11.23 10.02
N GLU A 53 -8.36 10.54 8.92
CA GLU A 53 -8.51 9.09 8.82
C GLU A 53 -7.67 8.57 7.65
N VAL A 54 -6.93 7.48 7.86
CA VAL A 54 -6.20 6.80 6.77
C VAL A 54 -7.13 5.83 6.07
N GLY A 55 -7.23 5.94 4.75
CA GLY A 55 -8.05 5.03 3.96
C GLY A 55 -7.96 5.27 2.46
N PHE A 56 -8.58 4.38 1.72
CA PHE A 56 -8.59 4.41 0.27
C PHE A 56 -9.84 5.15 -0.24
N THR A 57 -9.65 6.02 -1.22
CA THR A 57 -10.73 6.78 -1.88
C THR A 57 -10.76 6.48 -3.38
N TYR A 58 -9.60 6.53 -4.03
CA TYR A 58 -9.45 6.32 -5.46
C TYR A 58 -8.08 5.72 -5.80
N SER A 59 -8.03 4.72 -6.67
CA SER A 59 -6.83 3.93 -6.97
C SER A 59 -5.68 4.70 -7.60
N ARG A 60 -5.95 5.86 -8.22
CA ARG A 60 -4.89 6.77 -8.68
C ARG A 60 -4.08 7.37 -7.52
N MET A 61 -4.68 7.52 -6.34
CA MET A 61 -4.01 8.05 -5.15
C MET A 61 -3.36 6.94 -4.34
N ALA A 62 -4.10 5.86 -4.09
CA ALA A 62 -3.62 4.67 -3.39
C ALA A 62 -4.55 3.49 -3.66
N ASN A 63 -4.02 2.28 -3.69
CA ASN A 63 -4.79 1.04 -3.85
C ASN A 63 -4.19 -0.06 -2.95
N PRO A 64 -5.01 -0.87 -2.23
CA PRO A 64 -4.47 -1.84 -1.28
C PRO A 64 -3.50 -2.85 -1.89
N THR A 65 -3.71 -3.30 -3.13
CA THR A 65 -2.80 -4.21 -3.81
C THR A 65 -1.46 -3.53 -4.11
N LEU A 66 -1.47 -2.24 -4.49
CA LEU A 66 -0.26 -1.46 -4.72
C LEU A 66 0.46 -1.15 -3.41
N THR A 67 -0.27 -0.84 -2.33
CA THR A 67 0.32 -0.55 -1.01
C THR A 67 1.16 -1.71 -0.49
N VAL A 68 0.71 -2.96 -0.67
CA VAL A 68 1.51 -4.14 -0.33
C VAL A 68 2.84 -4.18 -1.11
N LEU A 69 2.80 -3.86 -2.41
CA LEU A 69 4.01 -3.79 -3.25
C LEU A 69 4.94 -2.67 -2.77
N GLU A 70 4.39 -1.48 -2.51
CA GLU A 70 5.11 -0.30 -2.04
C GLU A 70 5.80 -0.55 -0.70
N GLU A 71 5.07 -1.07 0.29
CA GLU A 71 5.62 -1.42 1.59
C GLU A 71 6.69 -2.50 1.49
N ARG A 72 6.50 -3.49 0.62
CA ARG A 72 7.47 -4.56 0.39
C ARG A 72 8.76 -4.04 -0.23
N VAL A 73 8.67 -3.21 -1.28
CA VAL A 73 9.86 -2.61 -1.91
C VAL A 73 10.58 -1.69 -0.92
N ALA A 74 9.85 -0.86 -0.16
CA ALA A 74 10.43 0.00 0.87
C ALA A 74 11.18 -0.82 1.94
N ALA A 75 10.57 -1.92 2.42
CA ALA A 75 11.21 -2.82 3.36
C ALA A 75 12.47 -3.47 2.76
N LEU A 76 12.44 -3.86 1.48
CA LEU A 76 13.57 -4.48 0.79
C LEU A 76 14.76 -3.52 0.65
N GLU A 77 14.51 -2.27 0.27
CA GLU A 77 15.53 -1.24 0.07
C GLU A 77 15.97 -0.55 1.38
N GLY A 78 15.27 -0.80 2.49
CA GLY A 78 15.51 -0.08 3.75
C GLY A 78 15.08 1.40 3.68
N ALA A 79 14.14 1.72 2.78
CA ALA A 79 13.58 3.06 2.62
C ALA A 79 12.43 3.31 3.61
N SER A 80 12.10 4.58 3.84
CA SER A 80 10.95 4.96 4.67
C SER A 80 9.60 4.68 4.00
N ALA A 81 9.56 4.78 2.67
CA ALA A 81 8.37 4.56 1.84
C ALA A 81 8.78 4.31 0.39
N ALA A 82 7.85 3.78 -0.41
CA ALA A 82 7.96 3.68 -1.87
C ALA A 82 6.58 4.00 -2.49
N ILE A 83 6.55 4.27 -3.80
CA ILE A 83 5.32 4.50 -4.56
C ILE A 83 5.36 3.69 -5.86
N ALA A 84 4.27 3.01 -6.20
CA ALA A 84 4.16 2.21 -7.41
C ALA A 84 3.56 3.06 -8.55
N LEU A 85 4.23 3.09 -9.69
CA LEU A 85 3.76 3.79 -10.89
C LEU A 85 3.67 2.84 -12.09
N ALA A 86 2.96 3.30 -13.13
CA ALA A 86 2.69 2.51 -14.33
C ALA A 86 3.95 2.14 -15.14
N SER A 87 5.06 2.88 -14.98
CA SER A 87 6.31 2.59 -15.67
C SER A 87 7.53 3.14 -14.93
N GLY A 88 8.71 2.63 -15.27
CA GLY A 88 9.98 3.16 -14.76
C GLY A 88 10.22 4.62 -15.16
N MET A 89 9.85 5.01 -16.40
CA MET A 89 9.94 6.41 -16.82
C MET A 89 8.99 7.31 -16.03
N SER A 90 7.78 6.83 -15.73
CA SER A 90 6.85 7.56 -14.85
C SER A 90 7.43 7.75 -13.45
N ALA A 91 8.11 6.75 -12.89
CA ALA A 91 8.77 6.88 -11.61
C ALA A 91 9.88 7.94 -11.61
N ILE A 92 10.70 7.97 -12.67
CA ILE A 92 11.74 8.99 -12.84
C ILE A 92 11.11 10.37 -12.98
N SER A 93 10.12 10.53 -13.88
CA SER A 93 9.46 11.81 -14.12
C SER A 93 8.62 12.31 -12.95
N TYR A 94 8.14 11.44 -12.06
CA TYR A 94 7.39 11.83 -10.87
C TYR A 94 8.32 12.29 -9.73
N ALA A 95 9.56 11.79 -9.70
CA ALA A 95 10.52 12.08 -8.65
C ALA A 95 11.37 13.34 -8.90
N LEU A 96 11.52 13.75 -10.17
CA LEU A 96 12.31 14.90 -10.61
C LEU A 96 11.43 16.12 -10.89
#